data_AF-A0A9D6J5R0-F1
#
_entry.id   AF-A0A9D6J5R0-F1
#
_cell.length_a   1.000
_cell.length_b   1.000
_cell.length_c   1.000
_cell.angle_alpha   90.00
_cell.angle_beta   90.00
_cell.angle_gamma   90.00
#
_symmetry.space_group_name_H-M   'P 1'
#
loop_
_entity.id
_entity.type
_entity.pdbx_description
1 polymer ?
#
loop_
_entity_poly.entity_id
_entity_poly.type
_entity_poly.pdbx_seq_one_letter_code
_entity_poly.pdbx_strand_id
1 'polypeptide(L)'
;MIGKNVQKVEPVWETQTSKEIFLSEAAKRTSVSLQAWKGKENLTREATQADLVRIGNLFVESFSQTKTPDQLRFFGNFRQSELYLQSLEKTLSENITGVPVQRSDAVIFLFRLISDLFEIQPPEEASDRYSDIPKYHYINLPIDTLEGLGLHLGRETSVFGGEDSVSL
;
A
#
# COMPACT_ATOMS: atom_id res chain seq x y z
N MET A 1 -13.02 -19.86 31.37
CA MET A 1 -12.69 -19.62 29.95
C MET A 1 -13.42 -18.35 29.53
N ILE A 2 -12.72 -17.23 29.37
CA ILE A 2 -13.32 -15.98 28.92
C ILE A 2 -12.97 -15.86 27.43
N GLY A 3 -13.96 -16.06 26.57
CA GLY A 3 -13.82 -15.87 25.13
C GLY A 3 -13.51 -14.41 24.85
N LYS A 4 -12.30 -14.13 24.37
CA LYS A 4 -11.95 -12.81 23.84
C LYS A 4 -12.80 -12.58 22.59
N ASN A 5 -13.79 -11.71 22.71
CA ASN A 5 -14.47 -11.12 21.57
C ASN A 5 -13.43 -10.25 20.84
N VAL A 6 -12.80 -10.81 19.81
CA VAL A 6 -11.95 -10.04 18.89
C VAL A 6 -12.90 -9.22 18.05
N GLN A 7 -13.10 -7.95 18.42
CA GLN A 7 -13.77 -6.98 17.55
C GLN A 7 -13.02 -6.98 16.22
N LYS A 8 -13.70 -7.39 15.15
CA LYS A 8 -13.21 -7.18 13.78
C LYS A 8 -13.15 -5.67 13.56
N VAL A 9 -11.94 -5.12 13.60
CA VAL A 9 -11.68 -3.72 13.27
C VAL A 9 -11.41 -3.67 11.77
N GLU A 10 -12.36 -3.07 11.03
CA GLU A 10 -12.16 -2.76 9.61
C GLU A 10 -11.15 -1.62 9.50
N PRO A 11 -10.13 -1.71 8.64
CA PRO A 11 -9.21 -0.61 8.40
C PRO A 11 -9.97 0.57 7.80
N VAL A 12 -9.87 1.70 8.47
CA VAL A 12 -10.47 2.96 8.02
C VAL A 12 -9.55 3.57 6.97
N TRP A 13 -9.81 3.30 5.70
CA TRP A 13 -9.17 3.95 4.55
C TRP A 13 -9.77 5.33 4.29
N GLU A 14 -9.91 6.13 5.36
CA GLU A 14 -10.41 7.49 5.22
C GLU A 14 -9.35 8.33 4.51
N THR A 15 -9.75 8.93 3.39
CA THR A 15 -9.11 10.14 2.92
C THR A 15 -9.33 11.20 4.00
N GLN A 16 -8.41 11.29 4.96
CA GLN A 16 -8.34 12.49 5.77
C GLN A 16 -8.27 13.65 4.79
N THR A 17 -9.18 14.61 4.98
CA THR A 17 -9.34 15.87 4.24
C THR A 17 -8.17 16.82 4.52
N SER A 18 -6.97 16.26 4.54
CA SER A 18 -5.72 16.98 4.53
C SER A 18 -5.54 17.49 3.11
N LYS A 19 -5.88 18.77 2.94
CA LYS A 19 -5.59 19.55 1.75
C LYS A 19 -4.08 19.40 1.50
N GLU A 20 -3.71 18.74 0.40
CA GLU A 20 -2.34 18.57 -0.13
C GLU A 20 -1.53 17.31 0.23
N ILE A 21 -2.16 16.16 0.54
CA ILE A 21 -1.40 14.89 0.69
C ILE A 21 -0.87 14.34 -0.65
N PHE A 22 -1.64 14.47 -1.74
CA PHE A 22 -1.18 13.95 -3.03
C PHE A 22 -0.30 14.95 -3.78
N LEU A 23 1.02 14.79 -3.67
CA LEU A 23 1.99 15.60 -4.41
C LEU A 23 1.98 15.31 -5.93
N SER A 24 1.47 14.15 -6.38
CA SER A 24 1.42 13.79 -7.80
C SER A 24 0.00 13.48 -8.32
N GLU A 25 -0.26 13.87 -9.57
CA GLU A 25 -1.51 13.56 -10.27
C GLU A 25 -1.75 12.04 -10.41
N ALA A 26 -0.67 11.27 -10.52
CA ALA A 26 -0.74 9.82 -10.60
C ALA A 26 -1.20 9.18 -9.27
N ALA A 27 -0.79 9.71 -8.12
CA ALA A 27 -1.26 9.24 -6.83
C ALA A 27 -2.76 9.53 -6.62
N LYS A 28 -3.23 10.71 -7.06
CA LYS A 28 -4.68 11.05 -7.06
C LYS A 28 -5.49 10.05 -7.89
N ARG A 29 -5.03 9.76 -9.12
CA ARG A 29 -5.69 8.77 -10.01
C ARG A 29 -5.71 7.39 -9.41
N THR A 30 -4.60 6.97 -8.80
CA THR A 30 -4.53 5.66 -8.15
C THR A 30 -5.55 5.55 -7.02
N SER A 31 -5.68 6.59 -6.19
CA SER A 31 -6.69 6.63 -5.13
C SER A 31 -8.11 6.44 -5.67
N VAL A 32 -8.45 7.10 -6.79
CA VAL A 32 -9.78 6.95 -7.42
C VAL A 32 -9.98 5.52 -7.94
N SER A 33 -8.99 4.96 -8.65
CA SER A 33 -9.05 3.61 -9.20
C SER A 33 -9.16 2.53 -8.11
N LEU A 34 -8.46 2.70 -6.99
CA LEU A 34 -8.53 1.81 -5.84
C LEU A 34 -9.92 1.81 -5.20
N GLN A 35 -10.50 3.00 -4.98
CA GLN A 35 -11.86 3.12 -4.43
C GLN A 35 -12.91 2.50 -5.36
N ALA A 36 -12.77 2.72 -6.67
CA ALA A 36 -13.65 2.13 -7.67
C ALA A 36 -13.54 0.59 -7.72
N TRP A 37 -12.34 0.03 -7.55
CA TRP A 37 -12.14 -1.42 -7.48
C TRP A 37 -12.76 -2.00 -6.21
N LYS A 38 -12.50 -1.41 -5.04
CA LYS A 38 -13.09 -1.85 -3.76
C LYS A 38 -14.63 -1.85 -3.79
N GLY A 39 -15.23 -0.79 -4.32
CA GLY A 39 -16.69 -0.67 -4.41
C GLY A 39 -17.36 -1.73 -5.31
N LYS A 40 -16.62 -2.32 -6.27
CA LYS A 40 -17.15 -3.36 -7.17
C LYS A 40 -17.14 -4.75 -6.54
N GLU A 41 -16.18 -5.03 -5.68
CA GLU A 41 -15.95 -6.40 -5.18
C GLU A 41 -16.53 -6.67 -3.79
N ASN A 42 -17.09 -5.66 -3.11
CA ASN A 42 -17.67 -5.77 -1.75
C ASN A 42 -16.75 -6.55 -0.80
N LEU A 43 -15.48 -6.20 -0.82
CA LEU A 43 -14.41 -6.91 -0.13
C LEU A 43 -14.55 -6.63 1.36
N THR A 44 -14.85 -7.67 2.15
CA THR A 44 -14.92 -7.65 3.62
C THR A 44 -14.05 -8.75 4.24
N ARG A 45 -13.10 -9.25 3.42
CA ARG A 45 -12.20 -10.36 3.75
C ARG A 45 -10.78 -9.84 3.99
N GLU A 46 -9.95 -10.71 4.54
CA GLU A 46 -8.51 -10.47 4.62
C GLU A 46 -7.90 -10.39 3.22
N ALA A 47 -6.95 -9.46 3.07
CA ALA A 47 -6.19 -9.26 1.85
C ALA A 47 -5.22 -10.41 1.65
N THR A 48 -5.08 -10.83 0.41
CA THR A 48 -4.14 -11.85 -0.04
C THR A 48 -3.05 -11.21 -0.89
N GLN A 49 -2.02 -11.98 -1.23
CA GLN A 49 -0.97 -11.52 -2.14
C GLN A 49 -1.53 -11.14 -3.52
N ALA A 50 -2.59 -11.79 -4.00
CA ALA A 50 -3.23 -11.44 -5.26
C ALA A 50 -3.86 -10.04 -5.22
N ASP A 51 -4.42 -9.65 -4.06
CA ASP A 51 -4.96 -8.30 -3.87
C ASP A 51 -3.86 -7.25 -3.88
N LEU A 52 -2.70 -7.54 -3.27
CA LEU A 52 -1.54 -6.64 -3.31
C LEU A 52 -1.01 -6.48 -4.74
N VAL A 53 -0.93 -7.56 -5.52
CA VAL A 53 -0.56 -7.48 -6.93
C VAL A 53 -1.58 -6.67 -7.72
N ARG A 54 -2.88 -6.85 -7.46
CA ARG A 54 -3.93 -6.04 -8.11
C ARG A 54 -3.79 -4.56 -7.79
N ILE A 55 -3.58 -4.21 -6.52
CA ILE A 55 -3.31 -2.85 -6.06
C ILE A 55 -2.06 -2.30 -6.75
N GLY A 56 -0.98 -3.07 -6.80
CA GLY A 56 0.26 -2.68 -7.46
C GLY A 56 0.10 -2.37 -8.95
N ASN A 57 -0.67 -3.19 -9.66
CA ASN A 57 -1.00 -2.94 -11.07
C ASN A 57 -1.76 -1.61 -11.25
N LEU A 58 -2.68 -1.26 -10.34
CA LEU A 58 -3.37 0.04 -10.40
C LEU A 58 -2.41 1.24 -10.23
N PHE A 59 -1.36 1.09 -9.42
CA PHE A 59 -0.30 2.11 -9.28
C PHE A 59 0.50 2.27 -10.58
N VAL A 60 0.95 1.17 -11.17
CA VAL A 60 1.71 1.17 -12.44
C VAL A 60 0.87 1.75 -13.58
N GLU A 61 -0.39 1.33 -13.71
CA GLU A 61 -1.32 1.86 -14.70
C GLU A 61 -1.51 3.38 -14.54
N SER A 62 -1.75 3.85 -13.32
CA SER A 62 -1.96 5.28 -13.04
C SER A 62 -0.70 6.10 -13.31
N PHE A 63 0.48 5.57 -12.95
CA PHE A 63 1.75 6.23 -13.23
C PHE A 63 2.02 6.33 -14.73
N SER A 64 1.86 5.22 -15.47
CA SER A 64 2.13 5.19 -16.93
C SER A 64 1.28 6.19 -17.71
N GLN A 65 0.03 6.42 -17.31
CA GLN A 65 -0.86 7.41 -17.93
C GLN A 65 -0.41 8.86 -17.74
N THR A 66 0.46 9.15 -16.77
CA THR A 66 0.97 10.51 -16.53
C THR A 66 2.25 10.83 -17.27
N LYS A 67 2.82 9.86 -17.99
CA LYS A 67 4.10 9.98 -18.67
C LYS A 67 3.93 9.66 -20.16
N THR A 68 4.74 10.30 -21.00
CA THR A 68 4.81 9.92 -22.41
C THR A 68 5.56 8.59 -22.57
N PRO A 69 5.37 7.85 -23.68
CA PRO A 69 6.14 6.63 -23.95
C PRO A 69 7.66 6.86 -23.92
N ASP A 70 8.12 8.03 -24.37
CA ASP A 70 9.54 8.38 -24.33
C ASP A 70 10.01 8.56 -22.88
N GLN A 71 9.24 9.27 -22.05
CA GLN A 71 9.55 9.43 -20.63
C GLN A 71 9.64 8.08 -19.91
N LEU A 72 8.69 7.17 -20.14
CA LEU A 72 8.70 5.83 -19.54
C LEU A 72 9.96 5.02 -19.89
N ARG A 73 10.51 5.19 -21.09
CA ARG A 73 11.76 4.51 -21.50
C ARG A 73 12.98 4.99 -20.72
N PHE A 74 12.96 6.23 -20.23
CA PHE A 74 14.06 6.80 -19.44
C PHE A 74 13.97 6.41 -17.95
N PHE A 75 12.79 6.04 -17.44
CA PHE A 75 12.62 5.65 -16.04
C PHE A 75 12.99 4.18 -15.81
N GLY A 76 14.26 3.93 -15.48
CA GLY A 76 14.75 2.59 -15.13
C GLY A 76 13.97 1.93 -13.98
N ASN A 77 13.52 2.71 -12.99
CA ASN A 77 12.79 2.22 -11.82
C ASN A 77 11.36 1.76 -12.14
N PHE A 78 10.69 2.44 -13.09
CA PHE A 78 9.36 2.02 -13.57
C PHE A 78 9.41 0.60 -14.14
N ARG A 79 10.41 0.30 -14.98
CA ARG A 79 10.60 -1.04 -15.55
C ARG A 79 10.88 -2.09 -14.47
N GLN A 80 11.60 -1.75 -13.41
CA GLN A 80 11.85 -2.67 -12.30
C GLN A 80 10.57 -2.99 -11.51
N SER A 81 9.72 -1.98 -11.27
CA SER A 81 8.40 -2.17 -10.66
C SER A 81 7.49 -3.08 -11.50
N GLU A 82 7.45 -2.89 -12.81
CA GLU A 82 6.70 -3.78 -13.72
C GLU A 82 7.22 -5.23 -13.68
N LEU A 83 8.54 -5.41 -13.79
CA LEU A 83 9.15 -6.75 -13.74
C LEU A 83 8.92 -7.44 -12.39
N TYR A 84 8.95 -6.69 -11.30
CA TYR A 84 8.66 -7.20 -9.97
C TYR A 84 7.23 -7.74 -9.86
N LEU A 85 6.23 -6.96 -10.31
CA LEU A 85 4.83 -7.39 -10.31
C LEU A 85 4.60 -8.60 -11.23
N GLN A 86 5.17 -8.60 -12.43
CA GLN A 86 5.07 -9.73 -13.37
C GLN A 86 5.66 -11.02 -12.78
N SER A 87 6.81 -10.93 -12.10
CA SER A 87 7.44 -12.07 -11.45
C SER A 87 6.56 -12.64 -10.32
N LEU A 88 5.91 -11.77 -9.54
CA LEU A 88 5.01 -12.18 -8.47
C LEU A 88 3.72 -12.79 -9.02
N GLU A 89 3.11 -12.18 -10.03
CA GLU A 89 1.91 -12.70 -10.68
C GLU A 89 2.15 -14.10 -11.26
N LYS A 90 3.32 -14.32 -11.89
CA LYS A 90 3.75 -15.65 -12.33
C LYS A 90 3.84 -16.63 -11.16
N THR A 91 4.46 -16.23 -10.05
CA THR A 91 4.61 -17.09 -8.86
C THR A 91 3.25 -17.46 -8.24
N LEU A 92 2.32 -16.49 -8.19
CA LEU A 92 0.97 -16.71 -7.67
C LEU A 92 0.14 -17.65 -8.54
N SER A 93 0.24 -17.50 -9.86
CA SER A 93 -0.45 -18.39 -10.80
C SER A 93 0.11 -19.82 -10.78
N GLU A 94 1.37 -19.98 -10.35
CA GLU A 94 2.04 -21.27 -10.29
C GLU A 94 1.82 -22.03 -8.97
N ASN A 95 1.65 -21.38 -7.79
CA ASN A 95 1.63 -22.17 -6.54
C ASN A 95 0.99 -21.63 -5.24
N ILE A 96 0.49 -20.40 -5.09
CA ILE A 96 0.01 -19.95 -3.76
C ILE A 96 -1.16 -18.98 -3.88
N THR A 97 -2.32 -19.35 -3.34
CA THR A 97 -3.45 -18.41 -3.14
C THR A 97 -4.09 -18.62 -1.77
N GLY A 98 -4.51 -17.53 -1.13
CA GLY A 98 -5.37 -17.57 0.06
C GLY A 98 -4.71 -17.38 1.43
N VAL A 99 -3.39 -17.18 1.52
CA VAL A 99 -2.75 -16.79 2.79
C VAL A 99 -2.95 -15.28 3.02
N PRO A 100 -3.52 -14.87 4.16
CA PRO A 100 -3.62 -13.47 4.53
C PRO A 100 -2.26 -12.79 4.60
N VAL A 101 -2.18 -11.55 4.14
CA VAL A 101 -0.94 -10.77 4.20
C VAL A 101 -0.92 -9.93 5.47
N GLN A 102 0.20 -9.97 6.19
CA GLN A 102 0.44 -9.13 7.36
C GLN A 102 0.58 -7.66 6.97
N ARG A 103 0.18 -6.75 7.86
CA ARG A 103 0.31 -5.30 7.63
C ARG A 103 1.73 -4.86 7.35
N SER A 104 2.70 -5.41 8.08
CA SER A 104 4.12 -5.10 7.89
C SER A 104 4.57 -5.44 6.47
N ASP A 105 4.23 -6.64 5.99
CA ASP A 105 4.55 -7.10 4.64
C ASP A 105 3.88 -6.23 3.56
N ALA A 106 2.61 -5.89 3.74
CA ALA A 106 1.87 -5.04 2.82
C ALA A 106 2.48 -3.64 2.72
N VAL A 107 2.89 -3.06 3.85
CA VAL A 107 3.59 -1.76 3.90
C VAL A 107 4.90 -1.83 3.13
N ILE A 108 5.74 -2.84 3.37
CA ILE A 108 7.04 -2.95 2.69
C ILE A 108 6.85 -3.19 1.19
N PHE A 109 5.90 -4.05 0.81
CA PHE A 109 5.55 -4.29 -0.59
C PHE A 109 5.15 -2.99 -1.30
N LEU A 110 4.19 -2.26 -0.72
CA LEU A 110 3.68 -1.03 -1.33
C LEU A 110 4.76 0.03 -1.36
N PHE A 111 5.47 0.27 -0.25
CA PHE A 111 6.55 1.25 -0.18
C PHE A 111 7.60 1.01 -1.26
N ARG A 112 8.08 -0.23 -1.42
CA ARG A 112 9.03 -0.57 -2.49
C ARG A 112 8.49 -0.18 -3.87
N LEU A 113 7.24 -0.52 -4.15
CA LEU A 113 6.62 -0.24 -5.44
C LEU A 113 6.44 1.27 -5.67
N ILE A 114 5.92 1.99 -4.69
CA ILE A 114 5.54 3.41 -4.84
C ILE A 114 6.73 4.36 -4.76
N SER A 115 7.78 4.02 -4.00
CA SER A 115 9.03 4.80 -3.96
C SER A 115 9.71 4.80 -5.32
N ASP A 116 9.69 3.67 -6.01
CA ASP A 116 10.24 3.53 -7.36
C ASP A 116 9.43 4.30 -8.41
N LEU A 117 8.11 4.38 -8.23
CA LEU A 117 7.20 5.03 -9.17
C LEU A 117 7.11 6.54 -8.98
N PHE A 118 6.94 7.04 -7.76
CA PHE A 118 6.54 8.45 -7.55
C PHE A 118 7.67 9.40 -7.15
N GLU A 119 8.94 8.96 -7.20
CA GLU A 119 10.10 9.78 -6.81
C GLU A 119 9.89 10.46 -5.44
N ILE A 120 9.27 9.74 -4.50
CA ILE A 120 8.84 10.33 -3.24
C ILE A 120 10.08 10.65 -2.43
N GLN A 121 10.19 11.90 -1.99
CA GLN A 121 11.15 12.25 -0.97
C GLN A 121 10.58 11.80 0.38
N PRO A 122 11.18 10.79 1.04
CA PRO A 122 10.75 10.41 2.37
C PRO A 122 10.86 11.61 3.32
N PRO A 123 9.99 11.71 4.34
CA PRO A 123 10.17 12.71 5.39
C PRO A 123 11.55 12.57 6.04
N GLU A 124 12.17 13.72 6.39
CA GLU A 124 13.50 13.77 7.01
C GLU A 124 13.54 13.05 8.37
N GLU A 125 12.39 13.00 9.06
CA GLU A 125 12.21 12.32 10.33
C GLU A 125 11.02 11.38 10.26
N ALA A 126 11.22 10.14 10.72
CA ALA A 126 10.15 9.18 10.86
C ALA A 126 9.27 9.55 12.07
N SER A 127 7.95 9.45 11.91
CA SER A 127 6.99 9.78 12.96
C SER A 127 7.01 8.72 14.07
N ASP A 128 6.88 9.17 15.31
CA ASP A 128 6.76 8.31 16.51
C ASP A 128 5.27 8.14 16.87
N ARG A 129 4.42 7.96 15.85
CA ARG A 129 2.97 7.97 15.99
C ARG A 129 2.42 6.69 16.62
N TYR A 130 3.02 5.56 16.28
CA TYR A 130 2.52 4.24 16.65
C TYR A 130 3.21 3.72 17.89
N SER A 131 2.43 3.52 18.95
CA SER A 131 2.94 3.11 20.27
C SER A 131 3.57 1.71 20.31
N ASP A 132 3.21 0.86 19.34
CA ASP A 132 3.70 -0.52 19.20
C ASP A 132 4.90 -0.65 18.27
N ILE A 133 5.38 0.45 17.69
CA ILE A 133 6.60 0.46 16.88
C ILE A 133 7.68 1.28 17.59
N PRO A 134 8.90 0.74 17.77
CA PRO A 134 10.01 1.53 18.29
C PRO A 134 10.30 2.75 17.39
N LYS A 135 10.58 3.91 17.99
CA LYS A 135 10.88 5.17 17.26
C LYS A 135 11.86 5.03 16.09
N TYR A 136 12.92 4.25 16.26
CA TYR A 136 13.97 4.05 15.25
C TYR A 136 13.80 2.76 14.43
N HIS A 137 12.60 2.19 14.38
CA HIS A 137 12.32 1.00 13.60
C HIS A 137 12.28 1.34 12.10
N TYR A 138 12.84 0.46 11.28
CA TYR A 138 12.96 0.66 9.82
C TYR A 138 11.62 0.83 9.10
N ILE A 139 10.52 0.40 9.73
CA ILE A 139 9.18 0.41 9.13
C ILE A 139 8.47 1.77 9.25
N ASN A 140 8.89 2.65 10.16
CA ASN A 140 8.23 3.95 10.35
C ASN A 140 8.28 4.78 9.06
N LEU A 141 9.42 4.81 8.39
CA LEU A 141 9.58 5.56 7.14
C LEU A 141 8.65 5.06 6.01
N PRO A 142 8.58 3.74 5.72
CA PRO A 142 7.55 3.18 4.85
C PRO A 142 6.11 3.58 5.20
N ILE A 143 5.76 3.52 6.49
CA ILE A 143 4.42 3.89 6.96
C ILE A 143 4.14 5.36 6.68
N ASP A 144 5.03 6.27 7.09
CA ASP A 144 4.85 7.70 6.89
C ASP A 144 4.76 8.08 5.42
N THR A 145 5.56 7.42 4.58
CA THR A 145 5.54 7.64 3.13
C THR A 145 4.18 7.24 2.54
N LEU A 146 3.64 6.09 2.94
CA LEU A 146 2.34 5.60 2.47
C LEU A 146 1.18 6.44 3.00
N GLU A 147 1.22 6.85 4.27
CA GLU A 147 0.23 7.78 4.84
C GLU A 147 0.28 9.15 4.16
N GLY A 148 1.49 9.60 3.80
CA GLY A 148 1.73 10.77 2.96
C GLY A 148 1.20 10.63 1.53
N LEU A 149 0.76 9.44 1.10
CA LEU A 149 -0.03 9.22 -0.12
C LEU A 149 -1.50 8.91 0.17
N GLY A 150 -1.95 9.08 1.41
CA GLY A 150 -3.32 8.79 1.83
C GLY A 150 -3.62 7.29 1.98
N LEU A 151 -2.60 6.43 2.05
CA LEU A 151 -2.75 5.00 2.28
C LEU A 151 -2.54 4.69 3.77
N HIS A 152 -3.64 4.68 4.52
CA HIS A 152 -3.59 4.35 5.94
C HIS A 152 -3.74 2.84 6.16
N LEU A 153 -2.64 2.21 6.59
CA LEU A 153 -2.57 0.77 6.88
C LEU A 153 -2.60 0.45 8.38
N GLY A 154 -2.56 1.46 9.26
CA GLY A 154 -2.61 1.26 10.71
C GLY A 154 -3.91 0.58 11.15
N ARG A 155 -3.84 -0.25 12.19
CA ARG A 155 -5.03 -0.86 12.80
C ARG A 155 -5.91 0.19 13.48
N GLU A 156 -5.26 1.09 14.23
CA GLU A 156 -5.89 2.16 15.00
C GLU A 156 -5.05 3.43 14.85
N THR A 157 -5.56 4.56 15.33
CA THR A 157 -4.87 5.86 15.20
C THR A 157 -3.50 5.91 15.87
N SER A 158 -3.26 5.07 16.88
CA SER A 158 -2.02 4.99 17.67
C SER A 158 -1.41 3.58 17.74
N VAL A 159 -1.97 2.60 17.04
CA VAL A 159 -1.47 1.21 17.01
C VAL A 159 -1.40 0.73 15.56
N PHE A 160 -0.22 0.31 15.11
CA PHE A 160 -0.02 -0.15 13.76
C PHE A 160 -0.51 -1.59 13.58
N GLY A 161 -0.17 -2.49 14.50
CA GLY A 161 -0.57 -3.89 14.46
C GLY A 161 0.11 -4.67 13.34
N GLY A 162 1.44 -4.55 13.24
CA GLY A 162 2.21 -5.05 12.10
C GLY A 162 2.05 -6.53 11.78
N GLU A 163 1.80 -7.35 12.80
CA GLU A 163 1.61 -8.80 12.66
C GLU A 163 0.18 -9.21 12.27
N ASP A 164 -0.81 -8.32 12.39
CA ASP A 164 -2.18 -8.68 12.01
C ASP A 164 -2.42 -8.53 10.50
N SER A 165 -3.37 -9.31 10.00
CA SER A 165 -3.76 -9.32 8.59
C SER A 165 -4.32 -7.97 8.14
N VAL A 166 -3.99 -7.58 6.91
CA VAL A 166 -4.67 -6.49 6.22
C VAL A 166 -6.08 -6.95 5.85
N SER A 167 -7.08 -6.09 6.06
CA SER A 167 -8.44 -6.29 5.55
C SER A 167 -8.73 -5.29 4.43
N LEU A 168 -9.56 -5.68 3.46
CA LEU A 168 -9.89 -4.85 2.29
C LEU A 168 -11.13 -4.01 2.50
#